data_AF-A0A7S1DQI4-F1
#
_entry.id   AF-A0A7S1DQI4-F1
#
_cell.length_a   1.000
_cell.length_b   1.000
_cell.length_c   1.000
_cell.angle_alpha   90.00
_cell.angle_beta   90.00
_cell.angle_gamma   90.00
#
_symmetry.space_group_name_H-M   'P 1'
#
loop_
_entity.id
_entity.type
_entity.pdbx_description
1 polymer ?
#
loop_
_entity_poly.entity_id
_entity_poly.type
_entity_poly.pdbx_seq_one_letter_code
_entity_poly.pdbx_strand_id
1 'polypeptide(L)'
;GTYHRVSFEFNNLVAALQSHPCTFGAAGGEWDMSRLRRTSKDYKVHRMEEDFSFNVCGNAVEKPSECVSLLGRENVRKAVGYQTADGVCYYMGLLRTGQWSLINRRRPGLGVKLTYTGGSQCDGATQRSTHFHFECNRRAGLGRPVAVFGDCEFVVA
;
A
#
# COMPACT_ATOMS: atom_id res chain seq x y z
N GLY A 1 33.86 -4.30 -38.79
CA GLY A 1 33.20 -3.21 -38.05
C GLY A 1 33.03 -3.65 -36.61
N THR A 2 33.61 -2.92 -35.67
CA THR A 2 33.53 -3.17 -34.23
C THR A 2 32.17 -2.73 -33.71
N TYR A 3 31.40 -3.65 -33.14
CA TYR A 3 30.15 -3.31 -32.46
C TYR A 3 30.46 -2.88 -31.02
N HIS A 4 30.05 -1.67 -30.65
CA HIS A 4 30.07 -1.21 -29.27
C HIS A 4 28.72 -1.51 -28.62
N ARG A 5 28.76 -2.25 -27.50
CA ARG A 5 27.58 -2.53 -26.69
C ARG A 5 27.31 -1.30 -25.83
N VAL A 6 26.23 -0.58 -26.14
CA VAL A 6 25.72 0.51 -25.29
C VAL A 6 24.73 -0.11 -24.30
N SER A 7 25.03 0.01 -23.01
CA SER A 7 24.15 -0.43 -21.92
C SER A 7 23.59 0.80 -21.22
N PHE A 8 22.27 0.88 -21.09
CA PHE A 8 21.58 1.96 -20.37
C PHE A 8 21.26 1.48 -18.94
N GLU A 9 21.73 2.20 -17.93
CA GLU A 9 21.34 1.93 -16.54
C GLU A 9 20.03 2.66 -16.21
N PHE A 10 18.96 1.88 -16.02
CA PHE A 10 17.62 2.39 -15.71
C PHE A 10 17.36 2.55 -14.20
N ASN A 11 18.40 2.57 -13.37
CA ASN A 11 18.29 2.54 -11.90
C ASN A 11 17.38 3.66 -11.35
N ASN A 12 17.46 4.86 -11.93
CA ASN A 12 16.63 6.01 -11.52
C ASN A 12 15.14 5.85 -11.91
N LEU A 13 14.84 5.20 -13.04
CA LEU A 13 13.47 4.91 -13.47
C LEU A 13 12.84 3.81 -12.61
N VAL A 14 13.63 2.80 -12.23
CA VAL A 14 13.20 1.74 -11.30
C VAL A 14 12.90 2.32 -9.92
N ALA A 15 13.74 3.22 -9.41
CA ALA A 15 13.52 3.90 -8.13
C ALA A 15 12.25 4.76 -8.15
N ALA A 16 12.01 5.52 -9.23
CA ALA A 16 10.80 6.33 -9.39
C ALA A 16 9.52 5.46 -9.40
N LEU A 17 9.54 4.32 -10.10
CA LEU A 17 8.44 3.34 -10.12
C LEU A 17 8.23 2.61 -8.78
N GLN A 18 9.20 2.69 -7.87
CA GLN A 18 9.18 2.09 -6.53
C GLN A 18 8.99 3.15 -5.43
N SER A 19 8.65 4.38 -5.79
CA SER A 19 8.44 5.47 -4.85
C SER A 19 7.05 6.08 -5.05
N HIS A 20 6.37 6.36 -3.94
CA HIS A 20 5.13 7.13 -3.92
C HIS A 20 5.31 8.30 -2.96
N PRO A 21 5.01 9.55 -3.34
CA PRO A 21 5.11 10.68 -2.43
C PRO A 21 4.16 10.49 -1.25
N CYS A 22 4.71 10.64 -0.04
CA CYS A 22 3.94 10.52 1.20
C CYS A 22 3.37 11.85 1.69
N THR A 23 3.42 12.86 0.82
CA THR A 23 2.81 14.17 1.03
C THR A 23 1.72 14.40 -0.01
N PHE A 24 0.69 15.15 0.38
CA PHE A 24 -0.41 15.54 -0.49
C PHE A 24 -0.82 16.99 -0.23
N GLY A 25 -0.61 17.84 -1.23
CA GLY A 25 -1.11 19.21 -1.24
C GLY A 25 -2.53 19.26 -1.82
N ALA A 26 -3.46 19.87 -1.10
CA ALA A 26 -4.82 20.10 -1.56
C ALA A 26 -5.33 21.48 -1.11
N ALA A 27 -6.46 21.92 -1.69
CA ALA A 27 -7.15 23.11 -1.22
C ALA A 27 -7.47 22.95 0.28
N GLY A 28 -6.84 23.75 1.15
CA GLY A 28 -6.99 23.64 2.61
C GLY A 28 -5.75 23.16 3.38
N GLY A 29 -4.65 22.80 2.70
CA GLY A 29 -3.36 22.57 3.34
C GLY A 29 -2.54 21.43 2.72
N GLU A 30 -1.40 21.15 3.36
CA GLU A 30 -0.54 20.00 3.05
C GLU A 30 -0.72 18.91 4.11
N TRP A 31 -0.79 17.68 3.63
CA TRP A 31 -0.88 16.49 4.46
C TRP A 31 0.42 15.71 4.34
N ASP A 32 1.13 15.51 5.45
CA ASP A 32 2.38 14.73 5.49
C ASP A 32 2.20 13.46 6.32
N MET A 33 2.26 12.31 5.64
CA MET A 33 2.13 10.98 6.22
C MET A 33 3.50 10.29 6.32
N SER A 34 4.60 10.98 6.05
CA SER A 34 5.94 10.37 5.99
C SER A 34 6.31 9.65 7.30
N ARG A 35 5.80 10.12 8.43
CA ARG A 35 5.99 9.49 9.76
C ARG A 35 5.23 8.17 9.95
N LEU A 36 4.25 7.88 9.10
CA LEU A 36 3.50 6.61 9.10
C LEU A 36 4.19 5.54 8.25
N ARG A 37 5.16 5.90 7.40
CA ARG A 37 5.93 4.91 6.66
C ARG A 37 6.85 4.16 7.61
N ARG A 38 6.70 2.83 7.68
CA ARG A 38 7.58 1.96 8.46
C ARG A 38 8.70 1.40 7.59
N THR A 39 9.89 1.26 8.19
CA THR A 39 11.08 0.74 7.50
C THR A 39 11.57 -0.60 8.06
N SER A 40 11.15 -0.96 9.28
CA SER A 40 11.62 -2.16 9.98
C SER A 40 10.57 -3.25 10.12
N LYS A 41 9.29 -2.89 10.31
CA LYS A 41 8.20 -3.86 10.52
C LYS A 41 6.90 -3.31 9.95
N ASP A 42 6.11 -4.17 9.34
CA ASP A 42 4.80 -3.78 8.81
C ASP A 42 3.78 -3.48 9.90
N TYR A 43 2.75 -2.73 9.53
CA TYR A 43 1.51 -2.74 10.28
C TYR A 43 0.86 -4.11 10.13
N LYS A 44 0.28 -4.64 11.21
CA LYS A 44 -0.43 -5.92 11.19
C LYS A 44 -1.80 -5.75 11.81
N VAL A 45 -2.81 -6.35 11.18
CA VAL A 45 -4.17 -6.43 11.68
C VAL A 45 -4.66 -7.85 11.46
N HIS A 46 -5.23 -8.45 12.50
CA HIS A 46 -5.84 -9.77 12.45
C HIS A 46 -7.36 -9.62 12.49
N ARG A 47 -8.08 -10.39 11.67
CA ARG A 47 -9.55 -10.43 11.67
C ARG A 47 -10.06 -11.79 11.23
N MET A 48 -10.91 -12.39 12.06
CA MET A 48 -11.45 -13.73 11.83
C MET A 48 -10.30 -14.74 11.63
N GLU A 49 -10.14 -15.29 10.44
CA GLU A 49 -9.10 -16.27 10.10
C GLU A 49 -8.03 -15.65 9.18
N GLU A 50 -8.07 -14.33 9.00
CA GLU A 50 -7.23 -13.62 8.05
C GLU A 50 -6.27 -12.66 8.76
N ASP A 51 -5.03 -12.63 8.28
CA ASP A 51 -3.99 -11.72 8.68
C ASP A 51 -3.68 -10.73 7.56
N PHE A 52 -3.61 -9.45 7.92
CA PHE A 52 -3.29 -8.36 7.02
C PHE A 52 -1.98 -7.73 7.47
N SER A 53 -1.07 -7.54 6.52
CA SER A 53 0.19 -6.81 6.72
C SER A 53 0.34 -5.74 5.66
N PHE A 54 0.76 -4.53 6.05
CA PHE A 54 0.86 -3.43 5.09
C PHE A 54 1.79 -2.31 5.58
N ASN A 55 2.06 -1.38 4.66
CA ASN A 55 2.80 -0.16 4.93
C ASN A 55 2.11 1.05 4.28
N VAL A 56 2.39 2.25 4.83
CA VAL A 56 1.89 3.52 4.30
C VAL A 56 2.99 4.15 3.44
N CYS A 57 2.64 4.55 2.21
CA CYS A 57 3.57 5.17 1.24
C CYS A 57 4.81 4.31 0.89
N GLY A 58 4.70 3.00 1.05
CA GLY A 58 5.77 2.07 0.77
C GLY A 58 5.24 0.67 0.53
N ASN A 59 6.08 -0.19 -0.04
CA ASN A 59 5.79 -1.62 -0.02
C ASN A 59 5.91 -2.13 1.42
N ALA A 60 5.23 -3.24 1.71
CA ALA A 60 5.46 -3.99 2.93
C ALA A 60 6.94 -4.36 3.03
N VAL A 61 7.48 -4.26 4.25
CA VAL A 61 8.88 -4.54 4.57
C VAL A 61 9.14 -6.04 4.46
N GLU A 62 8.21 -6.85 4.96
CA GLU A 62 8.33 -8.31 5.01
C GLU A 62 7.37 -8.97 4.00
N LYS A 63 7.79 -10.12 3.46
CA LYS A 63 6.91 -11.02 2.72
C LYS A 63 6.36 -12.04 3.72
N PRO A 64 5.03 -12.22 3.86
CA PRO A 64 4.45 -13.19 4.79
C PRO A 64 4.97 -14.61 4.56
N SER A 65 5.13 -15.39 5.62
CA SER A 65 5.59 -16.79 5.57
C SER A 65 4.72 -17.63 4.65
N GLU A 66 3.41 -17.43 4.72
CA GLU A 66 2.37 -18.16 3.97
C GLU A 66 2.56 -17.90 2.47
N CYS A 67 2.75 -16.62 2.10
CA CYS A 67 3.07 -16.23 0.74
C CYS A 67 4.37 -16.87 0.23
N VAL A 68 5.42 -16.87 1.07
CA VAL A 68 6.72 -17.44 0.73
C VAL A 68 6.62 -18.95 0.55
N SER A 69 5.87 -19.65 1.40
CA SER A 69 5.66 -21.09 1.32
C SER A 69 4.87 -21.49 0.08
N LEU A 70 3.85 -20.71 -0.30
CA LEU A 70 2.98 -21.01 -1.46
C LEU A 70 3.64 -20.70 -2.80
N LEU A 71 4.38 -19.59 -2.90
CA LEU A 71 4.86 -19.07 -4.18
C LEU A 71 6.39 -19.20 -4.34
N GLY A 72 7.13 -19.35 -3.25
CA GLY A 72 8.58 -19.17 -3.21
C GLY A 72 8.94 -17.69 -3.06
N ARG A 73 9.96 -17.39 -2.23
CA ARG A 73 10.32 -16.03 -1.81
C ARG A 73 10.47 -15.05 -2.97
N GLU A 74 11.13 -15.45 -4.06
CA GLU A 74 11.39 -14.59 -5.21
C GLU A 74 10.13 -14.27 -6.03
N ASN A 75 9.14 -15.18 -6.03
CA ASN A 75 7.91 -15.02 -6.80
C ASN A 75 6.83 -14.22 -6.05
N VAL A 76 6.98 -14.02 -4.75
CA VAL A 76 6.08 -13.13 -3.99
C VAL A 76 6.27 -11.69 -4.50
N ARG A 77 5.23 -11.16 -5.13
CA ARG A 77 5.22 -9.80 -5.68
C ARG A 77 5.39 -8.77 -4.58
N LYS A 78 6.25 -7.77 -4.78
CA LYS A 78 6.33 -6.59 -3.89
C LYS A 78 5.06 -5.75 -4.03
N ALA A 79 4.42 -5.45 -2.90
CA ALA A 79 3.14 -4.75 -2.84
C ALA A 79 3.05 -3.90 -1.57
N VAL A 80 2.03 -3.03 -1.49
CA VAL A 80 1.80 -2.17 -0.31
C VAL A 80 1.34 -2.96 0.91
N GLY A 81 0.79 -4.15 0.69
CA GLY A 81 0.37 -5.06 1.73
C GLY A 81 -0.03 -6.43 1.20
N TYR A 82 -0.34 -7.31 2.12
CA TYR A 82 -0.74 -8.69 1.90
C TYR A 82 -1.89 -9.08 2.82
N GLN A 83 -2.76 -9.95 2.31
CA GLN A 83 -3.77 -10.70 3.06
C GLN A 83 -3.39 -12.17 3.00
N THR A 84 -3.36 -12.81 4.15
CA THR A 84 -3.08 -14.23 4.30
C THR A 84 -4.15 -14.90 5.13
N ALA A 85 -4.48 -16.13 4.76
CA ALA A 85 -5.36 -17.04 5.50
C ALA A 85 -4.85 -18.47 5.27
N ASP A 86 -5.51 -19.47 5.86
CA ASP A 86 -5.11 -20.87 5.69
C ASP A 86 -5.00 -21.26 4.21
N GLY A 87 -3.76 -21.47 3.75
CA GLY A 87 -3.44 -21.87 2.37
C GLY A 87 -3.58 -20.76 1.33
N VAL A 88 -3.75 -19.50 1.73
CA VAL A 88 -4.03 -18.39 0.81
C VAL A 88 -3.09 -17.21 1.03
N CYS A 89 -2.64 -16.60 -0.07
CA CYS A 89 -1.88 -15.35 -0.08
C CYS A 89 -2.34 -14.43 -1.21
N TYR A 90 -2.71 -13.20 -0.86
CA TYR A 90 -3.05 -12.15 -1.82
C TYR A 90 -2.24 -10.88 -1.56
N TYR A 91 -1.74 -10.24 -2.61
CA TYR A 91 -1.12 -8.93 -2.50
C TYR A 91 -2.16 -7.83 -2.76
N MET A 92 -2.07 -6.74 -2.00
CA MET A 92 -3.17 -5.79 -1.77
C MET A 92 -2.91 -4.43 -2.43
N GLY A 93 -2.67 -4.41 -3.74
CA GLY A 93 -2.37 -3.20 -4.50
C GLY A 93 -0.88 -2.91 -4.64
N LEU A 94 -0.56 -2.04 -5.59
CA LEU A 94 0.81 -1.78 -6.03
C LEU A 94 1.21 -0.34 -5.71
N LEU A 95 2.43 -0.13 -5.20
CA LEU A 95 2.87 1.20 -4.77
C LEU A 95 2.72 2.28 -5.87
N ARG A 96 3.03 1.95 -7.13
CA ARG A 96 2.93 2.87 -8.28
C ARG A 96 1.51 3.31 -8.63
N THR A 97 0.47 2.65 -8.09
CA THR A 97 -0.93 3.01 -8.36
C THR A 97 -1.50 3.93 -7.28
N GLY A 98 -0.66 4.40 -6.36
CA GLY A 98 -1.03 5.30 -5.28
C GLY A 98 -1.72 6.56 -5.79
N GLN A 99 -2.92 6.81 -5.28
CA GLN A 99 -3.71 8.00 -5.60
C GLN A 99 -4.25 8.65 -4.33
N TRP A 100 -3.93 9.94 -4.18
CA TRP A 100 -4.45 10.78 -3.11
C TRP A 100 -5.78 11.43 -3.51
N SER A 101 -6.67 11.57 -2.54
CA SER A 101 -7.91 12.34 -2.69
C SER A 101 -8.37 12.90 -1.34
N LEU A 102 -9.25 13.89 -1.36
CA LEU A 102 -9.91 14.39 -0.13
C LEU A 102 -11.05 13.44 0.25
N ILE A 103 -11.21 13.13 1.54
CA ILE A 103 -12.39 12.41 2.04
C ILE A 103 -13.66 13.20 1.71
N ASN A 104 -13.61 14.52 1.85
CA ASN A 104 -14.71 15.42 1.49
C ASN A 104 -14.20 16.69 0.82
N ARG A 105 -14.48 16.85 -0.48
CA ARG A 105 -14.06 18.04 -1.26
C ARG A 105 -14.63 19.36 -0.73
N ARG A 106 -15.80 19.35 -0.08
CA ARG A 106 -16.42 20.54 0.52
C ARG A 106 -15.87 20.85 1.92
N ARG A 107 -15.20 19.89 2.57
CA ARG A 107 -14.57 20.03 3.89
C ARG A 107 -13.16 19.42 3.86
N PRO A 108 -12.19 20.07 3.20
CA PRO A 108 -10.88 19.48 2.97
C PRO A 108 -10.12 19.13 4.26
N GLY A 109 -10.34 19.88 5.35
CA GLY A 109 -9.72 19.63 6.66
C GLY A 109 -10.24 18.39 7.39
N LEU A 110 -11.26 17.70 6.87
CA LEU A 110 -11.78 16.47 7.48
C LEU A 110 -10.76 15.32 7.40
N GLY A 111 -10.05 15.22 6.29
CA GLY A 111 -9.13 14.12 6.05
C GLY A 111 -8.88 13.82 4.58
N VAL A 112 -7.96 12.89 4.33
CA VAL A 112 -7.53 12.47 3.00
C VAL A 112 -7.58 10.94 2.87
N LYS A 113 -7.75 10.49 1.63
CA LYS A 113 -7.73 9.08 1.25
C LYS A 113 -6.52 8.80 0.36
N LEU A 114 -5.80 7.72 0.64
CA LEU A 114 -4.75 7.17 -0.20
C LEU A 114 -5.15 5.78 -0.70
N THR A 115 -5.26 5.61 -2.01
CA THR A 115 -5.71 4.36 -2.64
C THR A 115 -4.59 3.72 -3.43
N TYR A 116 -4.39 2.42 -3.24
CA TYR A 116 -3.54 1.56 -4.06
C TYR A 116 -4.38 0.46 -4.71
N THR A 117 -4.32 0.37 -6.03
CA THR A 117 -5.04 -0.64 -6.83
C THR A 117 -4.08 -1.64 -7.48
N GLY A 118 -4.63 -2.63 -8.18
CA GLY A 118 -3.86 -3.58 -8.98
C GLY A 118 -3.28 -4.74 -8.18
N GLY A 119 -3.97 -5.16 -7.11
CA GLY A 119 -3.63 -6.33 -6.32
C GLY A 119 -3.94 -7.66 -7.01
N SER A 120 -3.88 -8.75 -6.23
CA SER A 120 -4.35 -10.07 -6.68
C SER A 120 -5.80 -10.01 -7.15
N GLN A 121 -6.16 -10.86 -8.11
CA GLN A 121 -7.54 -11.01 -8.59
C GLN A 121 -8.45 -11.39 -7.41
N CYS A 122 -9.48 -10.60 -7.15
CA CYS A 122 -10.45 -10.80 -6.09
C CYS A 122 -11.61 -11.70 -6.55
N ASP A 123 -12.30 -11.23 -7.57
CA ASP A 123 -13.34 -11.93 -8.31
C ASP A 123 -12.99 -11.88 -9.81
N GLY A 124 -13.76 -12.52 -10.69
CA GLY A 124 -13.45 -12.57 -12.12
C GLY A 124 -13.27 -11.22 -12.84
N ALA A 125 -13.66 -10.09 -12.23
CA ALA A 125 -13.60 -8.75 -12.81
C ALA A 125 -12.77 -7.75 -11.99
N THR A 126 -12.59 -7.98 -10.68
CA THR A 126 -12.04 -7.00 -9.74
C THR A 126 -10.67 -7.43 -9.23
N GLN A 127 -9.73 -6.48 -9.20
CA GLN A 127 -8.45 -6.64 -8.53
C GLN A 127 -8.50 -6.03 -7.16
N ARG A 128 -7.88 -6.69 -6.18
CA ARG A 128 -7.87 -6.21 -4.81
C ARG A 128 -7.17 -4.84 -4.67
N SER A 129 -7.63 -4.03 -3.72
CA SER A 129 -7.10 -2.70 -3.43
C SER A 129 -6.94 -2.42 -1.94
N THR A 130 -6.09 -1.43 -1.63
CA THR A 130 -5.90 -0.87 -0.28
C THR A 130 -6.31 0.60 -0.26
N HIS A 131 -7.06 1.00 0.75
CA HIS A 131 -7.59 2.33 0.95
C HIS A 131 -7.27 2.82 2.36
N PHE A 132 -6.32 3.74 2.49
CA PHE A 132 -6.07 4.43 3.75
C PHE A 132 -6.95 5.67 3.85
N HIS A 133 -7.70 5.81 4.93
CA HIS A 133 -8.55 6.94 5.26
C HIS A 133 -7.94 7.65 6.46
N PHE A 134 -7.28 8.78 6.24
CA PHE A 134 -6.66 9.55 7.31
C PHE A 134 -7.60 10.65 7.75
N GLU A 135 -8.22 10.49 8.91
CA GLU A 135 -9.05 11.52 9.53
C GLU A 135 -8.24 12.43 10.46
N CYS A 136 -8.54 13.73 10.45
CA CYS A 136 -7.85 14.67 11.32
C CYS A 136 -8.32 14.53 12.76
N ASN A 137 -7.50 13.89 13.61
CA ASN A 137 -7.74 13.81 15.04
C ASN A 137 -6.51 14.29 15.84
N ARG A 138 -6.60 15.52 16.36
CA ARG A 138 -5.51 16.17 17.12
C ARG A 138 -5.11 15.43 18.40
N ARG A 139 -5.92 14.50 18.89
CA ARG A 139 -5.66 13.73 20.13
C ARG A 139 -5.12 12.32 19.86
N ALA A 140 -5.12 11.86 18.60
CA ALA A 140 -4.77 10.49 18.26
C ALA A 140 -3.25 10.22 18.14
N GLY A 141 -2.42 11.27 18.14
CA GLY A 141 -0.98 11.12 17.84
C GLY A 141 -0.78 10.54 16.44
N LEU A 142 0.00 9.46 16.32
CA LEU A 142 0.16 8.71 15.06
C LEU A 142 -1.06 7.81 14.73
N GLY A 143 -1.99 7.67 15.66
CA GLY A 143 -3.12 6.74 15.54
C GLY A 143 -2.70 5.27 15.59
N ARG A 144 -3.70 4.40 15.52
CA ARG A 144 -3.53 2.97 15.24
C ARG A 144 -4.50 2.63 14.11
N PRO A 145 -4.07 1.89 13.09
CA PRO A 145 -4.95 1.53 12.00
C PRO A 145 -6.11 0.68 12.52
N VAL A 146 -7.33 1.11 12.21
CA VAL A 146 -8.54 0.32 12.37
C VAL A 146 -8.95 -0.14 10.98
N ALA A 147 -9.00 -1.46 10.79
CA ALA A 147 -9.34 -1.98 9.48
C ALA A 147 -10.86 -2.17 9.35
N VAL A 148 -11.41 -1.63 8.27
CA VAL A 148 -12.81 -1.71 7.84
C VAL A 148 -12.77 -2.42 6.48
N PHE A 149 -13.52 -3.50 6.28
CA PHE A 149 -13.26 -4.38 5.12
C PHE A 149 -14.52 -4.66 4.30
N GLY A 150 -14.30 -4.80 2.99
CA GLY A 150 -15.17 -5.50 2.05
C GLY A 150 -14.36 -6.57 1.28
N ASP A 151 -15.03 -7.51 0.60
CA ASP A 151 -14.41 -8.73 0.04
C ASP A 151 -13.17 -8.48 -0.85
N CYS A 152 -13.09 -7.31 -1.49
CA CYS A 152 -11.99 -6.92 -2.39
C CYS A 152 -11.21 -5.68 -1.97
N GLU A 153 -11.60 -5.04 -0.87
CA GLU A 153 -11.06 -3.75 -0.44
C GLU A 153 -10.57 -3.82 1.01
N PHE A 154 -9.30 -3.49 1.19
CA PHE A 154 -8.70 -3.28 2.50
C PHE A 154 -8.80 -1.81 2.86
N VAL A 155 -9.73 -1.41 3.74
CA VAL A 155 -9.81 -0.02 4.23
C VAL A 155 -9.16 0.08 5.61
N VAL A 156 -8.31 1.08 5.80
CA VAL A 156 -7.64 1.39 7.06
C VAL A 156 -7.99 2.82 7.45
N ALA A 157 -8.63 2.99 8.60
CA ALA A 157 -8.99 4.29 9.19
C ALA A 157 -8.14 4.61 10.42
#